data_AF-A0A0B3C0K9-F1
#
_entry.id   AF-A0A0B3C0K9-F1
#
_cell.length_a   1.000
_cell.length_b   1.000
_cell.length_c   1.000
_cell.angle_alpha   90.00
_cell.angle_beta   90.00
_cell.angle_gamma   90.00
#
_symmetry.space_group_name_H-M   'P 1'
#
loop_
_entity.id
_entity.type
_entity.pdbx_description
1 polymer ?
#
loop_
_entity_poly.entity_id
_entity_poly.type
_entity_poly.pdbx_seq_one_letter_code
_entity_poly.pdbx_strand_id
1 'polypeptide(L)'
;MPAAPYIDAEAFREHLNAVGLEIPSQTSPAEACEQAVRGLDAQRARELRHLVEQLLAGSATLHPEVRQAISHTLLPALCNAAERTH
;
A
#
# COMPACT_ATOMS: atom_id res chain seq x y z
N MET A 1 18.31 -8.51 -20.32
CA MET A 1 17.66 -8.84 -19.03
C MET A 1 16.81 -7.64 -18.64
N PRO A 2 15.47 -7.71 -18.63
CA PRO A 2 14.67 -6.60 -18.11
C PRO A 2 14.83 -6.56 -16.59
N ALA A 3 15.26 -5.42 -16.05
CA ALA A 3 15.26 -5.19 -14.62
C ALA A 3 13.81 -5.30 -14.10
N ALA A 4 13.61 -6.07 -13.04
CA ALA A 4 12.35 -6.04 -12.32
C ALA A 4 12.10 -4.60 -11.84
N PRO A 5 10.89 -4.06 -12.01
CA PRO A 5 10.56 -2.76 -11.42
C PRO A 5 10.73 -2.88 -9.90
N TYR A 6 11.63 -2.06 -9.35
CA TYR A 6 11.90 -2.00 -7.92
C TYR A 6 10.98 -0.96 -7.30
N ILE A 7 10.18 -1.36 -6.31
CA ILE A 7 9.25 -0.48 -5.61
C ILE A 7 9.82 -0.19 -4.24
N ASP A 8 10.41 1.00 -4.14
CA ASP A 8 10.82 1.62 -2.88
C ASP A 8 9.64 2.22 -2.12
N ALA A 9 9.91 2.67 -0.88
CA ALA A 9 8.93 3.41 -0.07
C ALA A 9 8.38 4.65 -0.79
N GLU A 10 9.19 5.32 -1.62
CA GLU A 10 8.76 6.49 -2.40
C GLU A 10 7.79 6.11 -3.51
N ALA A 11 8.14 5.12 -4.35
CA ALA A 11 7.25 4.62 -5.39
C ALA A 11 5.93 4.07 -4.81
N PHE A 12 5.99 3.41 -3.65
CA PHE A 12 4.79 2.96 -2.94
C PHE A 12 3.92 4.13 -2.46
N ARG A 13 4.53 5.23 -2.00
CA ARG A 13 3.81 6.45 -1.63
C ARG A 13 3.17 7.14 -2.82
N GLU A 14 3.84 7.18 -3.97
CA GLU A 14 3.22 7.72 -5.18
C GLU A 14 1.97 6.94 -5.57
N HIS A 15 2.00 5.61 -5.43
CA HIS A 15 0.81 4.78 -5.61
C HIS A 15 -0.29 5.06 -4.56
N LEU A 16 0.08 5.23 -3.28
CA LEU A 16 -0.86 5.62 -2.23
C LEU A 16 -1.52 6.97 -2.54
N ASN A 17 -0.73 7.96 -2.96
CA ASN A 17 -1.20 9.30 -3.30
C ASN A 17 -2.09 9.27 -4.55
N ALA A 18 -1.76 8.45 -5.55
CA ALA A 18 -2.59 8.21 -6.73
C ALA A 18 -3.96 7.59 -6.39
N VAL A 19 -4.03 6.76 -5.34
CA VAL A 19 -5.29 6.24 -4.77
C VAL A 19 -6.04 7.31 -3.96
N GLY A 20 -5.41 8.47 -3.73
CA GLY A 20 -5.97 9.60 -2.97
C GLY A 20 -5.68 9.54 -1.47
N LEU A 21 -4.70 8.74 -1.05
CA LEU A 21 -4.19 8.72 0.32
C LEU A 21 -3.01 9.69 0.35
N GLU A 22 -3.29 10.94 0.71
CA GLU A 22 -2.27 11.99 0.79
C GLU A 22 -1.29 11.69 1.92
N ILE A 23 -0.18 11.04 1.59
CA ILE A 23 0.86 10.66 2.53
C ILE A 23 2.03 11.66 2.46
N PRO A 24 2.47 12.22 3.60
CA PRO A 24 3.62 13.11 3.61
C PRO A 24 4.93 12.36 3.28
N SER A 25 5.85 13.03 2.59
CA SER A 25 7.11 12.46 2.12
C SER A 25 8.13 12.17 3.24
N GLN A 26 7.89 12.63 4.48
CA GLN A 26 8.82 12.45 5.61
C GLN A 26 8.51 11.22 6.48
N THR A 27 7.46 10.46 6.18
CA THR A 27 6.76 9.64 7.19
C THR A 27 6.96 8.13 7.12
N SER A 28 8.16 7.53 7.03
CA SER A 28 8.39 6.06 6.92
C SER A 28 7.44 5.26 5.97
N PRO A 29 7.63 3.95 5.76
CA PRO A 29 6.58 3.12 5.15
C PRO A 29 5.50 2.74 6.16
N ALA A 30 5.87 2.45 7.42
CA ALA A 30 4.92 2.07 8.47
C ALA A 30 3.94 3.20 8.83
N GLU A 31 4.44 4.41 9.16
CA GLU A 31 3.56 5.53 9.50
C GLU A 31 2.72 6.01 8.30
N ALA A 32 3.27 5.97 7.09
CA ALA A 32 2.51 6.19 5.86
C ALA A 32 1.33 5.22 5.76
N CYS A 33 1.54 3.95 6.08
CA CYS A 33 0.46 2.97 6.10
C CYS A 33 -0.55 3.29 7.22
N GLU A 34 -0.11 3.66 8.42
CA GLU A 34 -1.02 4.00 9.52
C GLU A 34 -1.88 5.24 9.22
N GLN A 35 -1.29 6.28 8.61
CA GLN A 35 -2.01 7.45 8.13
C GLN A 35 -2.95 7.11 6.97
N ALA A 36 -2.50 6.29 6.02
CA ALA A 36 -3.35 5.79 4.94
C ALA A 36 -4.57 5.08 5.52
N VAL A 37 -4.38 4.17 6.48
CA VAL A 37 -5.44 3.39 7.13
C VAL A 37 -6.45 4.26 7.87
N ARG A 38 -6.01 5.36 8.50
CA ARG A 38 -6.92 6.33 9.13
C ARG A 38 -7.83 7.05 8.12
N GLY A 39 -7.38 7.23 6.88
CA GLY A 39 -8.15 7.85 5.78
C GLY A 39 -8.61 6.86 4.71
N LEU A 40 -8.56 5.55 5.00
CA LEU A 40 -8.81 4.51 3.99
C LEU A 40 -10.30 4.28 3.81
N ASP A 41 -10.82 4.60 2.63
CA ASP A 41 -12.18 4.32 2.21
C ASP A 41 -12.28 2.97 1.47
N ALA A 42 -13.47 2.39 1.40
CA ALA A 42 -13.72 1.09 0.77
C ALA A 42 -13.27 1.04 -0.72
N GLN A 43 -13.39 2.15 -1.45
CA GLN A 43 -12.92 2.24 -2.83
C GLN A 43 -11.39 2.21 -2.92
N ARG A 44 -10.72 3.01 -2.08
CA ARG A 44 -9.26 3.07 -1.97
C ARG A 44 -8.66 1.75 -1.55
N ALA A 45 -9.29 1.07 -0.59
CA ALA A 45 -8.92 -0.26 -0.14
C ALA A 45 -8.93 -1.29 -1.29
N ARG A 46 -9.96 -1.26 -2.14
CA ARG A 46 -10.06 -2.17 -3.30
C ARG A 46 -9.01 -1.90 -4.35
N GLU A 47 -8.81 -0.64 -4.75
CA GLU A 47 -7.79 -0.27 -5.74
C GLU A 47 -6.39 -0.66 -5.27
N LEU A 48 -6.09 -0.36 -4.02
CA LEU A 48 -4.78 -0.61 -3.47
C LEU A 48 -4.51 -2.11 -3.27
N ARG A 49 -5.54 -2.89 -2.87
CA ARG A 49 -5.45 -4.35 -2.87
C ARG A 49 -5.15 -4.89 -4.28
N HIS A 50 -5.87 -4.42 -5.30
CA HIS A 50 -5.63 -4.82 -6.69
C HIS A 50 -4.21 -4.48 -7.16
N LEU A 51 -3.69 -3.34 -6.73
CA LEU A 51 -2.33 -2.92 -7.05
C LEU A 51 -1.28 -3.79 -6.36
N VAL A 52 -1.46 -4.06 -5.06
CA VAL A 52 -0.60 -4.94 -4.27
C VAL A 52 -0.63 -6.37 -4.83
N GLU A 53 -1.80 -6.92 -5.16
CA GLU A 53 -1.89 -8.24 -5.80
C GLU A 53 -1.16 -8.26 -7.15
N GLN A 54 -1.28 -7.21 -7.97
CA GLN A 54 -0.51 -7.09 -9.21
C GLN A 54 1.00 -6.94 -9.00
N LEU A 55 1.42 -6.24 -7.94
CA LEU A 55 2.84 -6.06 -7.60
C LEU A 55 3.47 -7.33 -7.01
N LEU A 56 2.70 -8.11 -6.24
CA LEU A 56 3.11 -9.41 -5.72
C LEU A 56 3.04 -10.52 -6.77
N ALA A 57 2.09 -10.45 -7.70
CA ALA A 57 1.96 -11.39 -8.82
C ALA A 57 2.94 -11.05 -9.96
N GLY A 58 3.23 -9.77 -10.16
CA GLY A 58 4.31 -9.32 -11.03
C GLY A 58 5.66 -9.59 -10.37
N SER A 59 6.69 -9.88 -11.16
CA SER A 59 8.07 -10.05 -10.67
C SER A 59 8.69 -8.74 -10.16
N ALA A 60 7.89 -7.83 -9.61
CA ALA A 60 8.32 -6.55 -9.13
C ALA A 60 9.01 -6.73 -7.77
N THR A 61 10.20 -6.17 -7.65
CA THR A 61 10.98 -6.30 -6.42
C THR A 61 10.49 -5.23 -5.45
N LEU A 62 9.72 -5.64 -4.44
CA LEU A 62 9.26 -4.74 -3.38
C LEU A 62 10.35 -4.55 -2.32
N HIS A 63 10.49 -3.32 -1.81
CA HIS A 63 11.33 -3.05 -0.64
C HIS A 63 10.82 -3.90 0.56
N PRO A 64 11.72 -4.57 1.30
CA PRO A 64 11.33 -5.41 2.43
C PRO A 64 10.49 -4.64 3.47
N GLU A 65 10.83 -3.38 3.74
CA GLU A 65 10.06 -2.53 4.65
C GLU A 65 8.64 -2.24 4.15
N VAL A 66 8.46 -2.02 2.84
CA VAL A 66 7.13 -1.80 2.24
C VAL A 66 6.30 -3.08 2.36
N ARG A 67 6.89 -4.24 2.03
CA ARG A 67 6.21 -5.54 2.17
C ARG A 67 5.80 -5.83 3.62
N GLN A 68 6.65 -5.50 4.58
CA GLN A 68 6.37 -5.65 6.01
C GLN A 68 5.26 -4.71 6.45
N ALA A 69 5.33 -3.42 6.10
CA ALA A 69 4.30 -2.44 6.42
C ALA A 69 2.95 -2.82 5.80
N ILE A 70 2.95 -3.36 4.57
CA ILE A 70 1.74 -3.89 3.94
C ILE A 70 1.17 -5.06 4.77
N SER A 71 2.00 -6.02 5.17
CA SER A 71 1.51 -7.19 5.92
C SER A 71 1.05 -6.86 7.35
N HIS A 72 1.74 -5.94 8.03
CA HIS A 72 1.45 -5.58 9.41
C HIS A 72 0.34 -4.54 9.54
N THR A 73 0.25 -3.60 8.60
CA THR A 73 -0.63 -2.43 8.73
C THR A 73 -1.74 -2.45 7.67
N LEU A 74 -1.40 -2.64 6.39
CA LEU A 74 -2.44 -2.63 5.35
C LEU A 74 -3.34 -3.85 5.34
N LEU A 75 -2.79 -5.06 5.46
CA LEU A 75 -3.56 -6.31 5.43
C LEU A 75 -4.71 -6.31 6.46
N PRO A 76 -4.45 -6.00 7.76
CA PRO A 76 -5.53 -5.90 8.74
C PRO A 76 -6.47 -4.72 8.48
N ALA A 77 -5.98 -3.61 7.92
CA ALA A 77 -6.83 -2.47 7.59
C ALA A 77 -7.77 -2.71 6.40
N LEU A 78 -7.29 -3.43 5.38
CA LEU A 78 -8.09 -3.86 4.24
C LEU A 78 -9.17 -4.85 4.69
N CYS A 79 -8.85 -5.74 5.63
CA CYS A 79 -9.84 -6.62 6.27
C CYS A 79 -10.87 -5.79 7.03
N ASN A 80 -10.42 -4.85 7.88
CA ASN A 80 -11.32 -4.02 8.68
C ASN A 80 -12.23 -3.13 7.82
N ALA A 81 -11.70 -2.56 6.74
CA ALA A 81 -12.48 -1.77 5.78
C ALA A 81 -13.53 -2.62 5.04
N ALA A 82 -13.22 -3.89 4.75
CA ALA A 82 -14.17 -4.84 4.18
C ALA A 82 -15.21 -5.33 5.20
N GLU A 83 -14.88 -5.38 6.49
CA GLU A 83 -15.78 -5.83 7.56
C GLU A 83 -16.79 -4.74 7.99
N ARG A 84 -16.45 -3.45 7.89
CA ARG A 84 -17.38 -2.34 8.21
C ARG A 84 -18.57 -2.20 7.25
N THR A 85 -18.66 -3.02 6.21
CA THR A 85 -19.72 -3.00 5.19
C THR A 85 -20.80 -4.09 5.39
N HIS A 86 -20.95 -4.61 6.61
CA HIS A 86 -22.03 -5.53 6.98
C HIS A 86 -23.10 -4.86 7.85
#